data_AF-A0A101ICJ9-F1
#
_entry.id   AF-A0A101ICJ9-F1
#
_cell.length_a   1.000
_cell.length_b   1.000
_cell.length_c   1.000
_cell.angle_alpha   90.00
_cell.angle_beta   90.00
_cell.angle_gamma   90.00
#
_symmetry.space_group_name_H-M   'P 1'
#
loop_
_entity.id
_entity.type
_entity.pdbx_description
1 polymer ?
#
loop_
_entity_poly.entity_id
_entity_poly.type
_entity_poly.pdbx_seq_one_letter_code
_entity_poly.pdbx_strand_id
1 'polypeptide(L)'
;MLTIMKKRLLVVIVLMVSIATFASAILVDFFGVPTCMECFEVELLLENLSYEIDKDVQIRKYQLTVPENQDLKMRYIRAYGVPENIIDQIPLVFIGEDFFYYDTAKPGALLESFDRYSLEARERMLSIIEDLEDTADDIFLERFAGFNLLVVIAAGLIDGVNPCAFVVLIFLVSYLYYVGRERKEILVAGMFFAVGIFSAYMAMGAGLMGAVGYLDR
;
A
#
# COMPACT_ATOMS: atom_id res chain seq x y z
N MET A 1 34.46 -8.06 -61.84
CA MET A 1 34.59 -6.73 -61.20
C MET A 1 33.30 -6.28 -60.49
N LEU A 2 32.10 -6.56 -61.04
CA LEU A 2 30.80 -6.24 -60.43
C LEU A 2 30.49 -6.96 -59.09
N THR A 3 31.08 -8.14 -58.85
CA THR A 3 30.84 -8.94 -57.64
C THR A 3 31.58 -8.44 -56.40
N ILE A 4 32.66 -7.68 -56.58
CA ILE A 4 33.49 -7.15 -55.48
C ILE A 4 32.86 -5.87 -54.90
N MET A 5 32.17 -5.06 -55.72
CA MET A 5 31.46 -3.85 -55.27
C MET A 5 30.23 -4.18 -54.41
N LYS A 6 29.48 -5.25 -54.72
CA LYS A 6 28.34 -5.69 -53.90
C LYS A 6 28.75 -6.18 -52.50
N LYS A 7 29.90 -6.84 -52.37
CA LYS A 7 30.43 -7.28 -51.07
C LYS A 7 30.85 -6.11 -50.18
N ARG A 8 31.43 -5.04 -50.74
CA ARG A 8 31.77 -3.83 -49.97
C ARG A 8 30.54 -3.02 -49.56
N LEU A 9 29.50 -2.97 -50.41
CA LEU A 9 28.24 -2.29 -50.08
C LEU A 9 27.45 -3.03 -48.98
N LEU A 10 27.46 -4.37 -48.98
CA LEU A 10 26.80 -5.18 -47.96
C LEU A 10 27.51 -5.12 -46.60
N VAL A 11 28.84 -5.00 -46.58
CA VAL A 11 29.62 -4.87 -45.34
C VAL A 11 29.40 -3.50 -44.67
N VAL A 12 29.16 -2.43 -45.43
CA VAL A 12 28.85 -1.11 -44.86
C VAL A 12 27.42 -1.05 -44.32
N ILE A 13 26.47 -1.79 -44.91
CA ILE A 13 25.09 -1.87 -44.39
C ILE A 13 25.02 -2.75 -43.12
N VAL A 14 25.85 -3.80 -43.00
CA VAL A 14 25.94 -4.61 -41.78
C VAL A 14 26.65 -3.87 -40.64
N LEU A 15 27.52 -2.88 -40.94
CA LEU A 15 28.14 -2.04 -39.91
C LEU A 15 27.23 -0.91 -39.38
N MET A 16 26.10 -0.65 -40.05
CA MET A 16 25.09 0.34 -39.64
C MET A 16 23.95 -0.26 -38.79
N VAL A 17 23.97 -1.57 -38.55
CA VAL A 17 22.98 -2.24 -37.70
C VAL A 17 23.53 -2.37 -36.29
N SER A 18 22.87 -1.66 -35.37
CA SER A 18 22.90 -1.84 -33.92
C SER A 18 24.17 -1.40 -33.18
N ILE A 19 24.41 -0.09 -33.19
CA ILE A 19 24.61 0.57 -31.89
C ILE A 19 23.25 1.15 -31.51
N ALA A 20 22.32 0.28 -31.13
CA ALA A 20 21.30 0.69 -30.21
C ALA A 20 22.05 0.89 -28.90
N THR A 21 22.44 2.13 -28.62
CA THR A 21 22.69 2.54 -27.25
C THR A 21 21.41 2.22 -26.51
N PHE A 22 21.36 1.07 -25.83
CA PHE A 22 20.40 0.83 -24.78
C PHE A 22 20.71 1.90 -23.73
N ALA A 23 20.08 3.06 -23.86
CA ALA A 23 19.91 3.94 -22.72
C ALA A 23 19.10 3.09 -21.73
N SER A 24 19.78 2.55 -20.71
CA SER A 24 19.12 1.75 -19.68
C SER A 24 18.18 2.69 -18.93
N ALA A 25 16.88 2.52 -19.14
CA ALA A 25 15.87 3.31 -18.44
C ALA A 25 16.00 3.08 -16.93
N ILE A 26 15.88 4.16 -16.16
CA ILE A 26 15.70 4.11 -14.72
C ILE A 26 14.26 3.73 -14.46
N LEU A 27 14.07 2.64 -13.74
CA LEU A 27 12.74 2.11 -13.41
C LEU A 27 12.47 2.43 -11.95
N VAL A 28 11.37 3.14 -11.71
CA VAL A 28 10.93 3.59 -10.39
C VAL A 28 9.62 2.90 -10.05
N ASP A 29 9.60 2.14 -8.97
CA ASP A 29 8.39 1.47 -8.48
C ASP A 29 7.76 2.33 -7.37
N PHE A 30 6.57 2.88 -7.63
CA PHE A 30 5.88 3.86 -6.79
C PHE A 30 4.58 3.27 -6.22
N PHE A 31 4.45 3.23 -4.89
CA PHE A 31 3.24 2.76 -4.19
C PHE A 31 2.53 3.93 -3.53
N GLY A 32 1.25 4.14 -3.86
CA GLY A 32 0.46 5.25 -3.32
C GLY A 32 -1.03 5.11 -3.56
N VAL A 33 -1.79 6.16 -3.19
CA VAL A 33 -3.24 6.27 -3.43
C VAL A 33 -3.57 7.61 -4.10
N PRO A 34 -4.62 7.69 -4.93
CA PRO A 34 -4.92 8.89 -5.70
C PRO A 34 -5.33 10.11 -4.86
N THR A 35 -5.78 9.91 -3.63
CA THR A 35 -6.29 10.98 -2.74
C THR A 35 -5.25 11.50 -1.74
N CYS A 36 -3.98 11.13 -1.90
CA CYS A 36 -2.89 11.44 -0.98
C CYS A 36 -2.07 12.64 -1.47
N MET A 37 -1.96 13.69 -0.64
CA MET A 37 -1.27 14.94 -0.99
C MET A 37 0.24 14.73 -1.09
N GLU A 38 0.81 13.99 -0.14
CA GLU A 38 2.21 13.60 -0.08
C GLU A 38 2.62 12.78 -1.31
N CYS A 39 1.71 11.92 -1.78
CA CYS A 39 1.90 11.08 -2.96
C CYS A 39 1.99 11.95 -4.21
N PHE A 40 1.09 12.93 -4.35
CA PHE A 40 1.10 13.88 -5.45
C PHE A 40 2.39 14.74 -5.48
N GLU A 41 2.87 15.18 -4.32
CA GLU A 41 4.09 15.99 -4.22
C GLU A 41 5.34 15.21 -4.67
N VAL A 42 5.51 13.98 -4.19
CA VAL A 42 6.65 13.13 -4.56
C VAL A 42 6.57 12.68 -6.02
N GLU A 43 5.37 12.38 -6.52
CA GLU A 43 5.14 12.04 -7.93
C GLU A 43 5.57 13.19 -8.85
N LEU A 44 5.13 14.43 -8.55
CA LEU A 44 5.54 15.62 -9.29
C LEU A 44 7.06 15.85 -9.20
N LEU A 45 7.66 15.60 -8.04
CA LEU A 45 9.11 15.71 -7.87
C LEU A 45 9.85 14.71 -8.76
N LEU A 46 9.45 13.44 -8.78
CA LEU A 46 10.04 12.41 -9.65
C LEU A 46 9.88 12.77 -11.13
N GLU A 47 8.70 13.25 -11.53
CA GLU A 47 8.45 13.71 -12.90
C GLU A 47 9.35 14.89 -13.27
N ASN A 48 9.51 15.89 -12.40
CA ASN A 48 10.38 17.03 -12.66
C ASN A 48 11.86 16.62 -12.80
N LEU A 49 12.36 15.77 -11.91
CA LEU A 49 13.74 15.29 -11.94
C LEU A 49 14.03 14.41 -13.16
N SER A 50 13.02 13.73 -13.71
CA SER A 50 13.20 12.94 -14.93
C SER A 50 13.59 13.79 -16.14
N TYR A 51 13.21 15.07 -16.17
CA TYR A 51 13.63 16.01 -17.22
C TYR A 51 15.04 16.57 -17.01
N GLU A 52 15.61 16.47 -15.81
CA GLU A 52 16.96 16.97 -15.50
C GLU A 52 18.06 15.96 -15.86
N ILE A 53 17.72 14.70 -16.09
CA ILE A 53 18.66 13.61 -16.33
C ILE A 53 18.62 13.17 -17.79
N ASP A 54 19.79 12.87 -18.37
CA ASP A 54 19.94 12.36 -19.75
C ASP A 54 19.58 10.87 -19.91
N LYS A 55 18.79 10.31 -18.98
CA LYS A 55 18.33 8.92 -18.96
C LYS A 55 16.81 8.89 -18.93
N ASP A 56 16.22 7.95 -19.67
CA ASP A 56 14.78 7.70 -19.61
C ASP A 56 14.38 7.23 -18.20
N VAL A 57 13.39 7.85 -17.56
CA VAL A 57 12.88 7.46 -16.25
C VAL A 57 11.43 6.99 -16.41
N GLN A 58 11.14 5.75 -16.03
CA GLN A 58 9.79 5.19 -16.09
C GLN A 58 9.27 4.94 -14.68
N ILE A 59 8.21 5.67 -14.33
CA ILE A 59 7.55 5.54 -13.04
C ILE A 59 6.39 4.55 -13.16
N ARG A 60 6.56 3.38 -12.56
CA ARG A 60 5.53 2.35 -12.44
C ARG A 60 4.72 2.60 -11.17
N LYS A 61 3.45 2.98 -11.36
CA LYS A 61 2.54 3.34 -10.26
C LYS A 61 1.68 2.14 -9.86
N TYR A 62 1.81 1.73 -8.61
CA TYR A 62 1.00 0.69 -7.95
C TYR A 62 0.00 1.35 -7.01
N GLN A 63 -1.28 1.29 -7.37
CA GLN A 63 -2.35 1.86 -6.56
C GLN A 63 -2.71 0.93 -5.42
N LEU A 64 -2.57 1.39 -4.18
CA LEU A 64 -2.88 0.60 -2.97
C LEU A 64 -4.38 0.45 -2.70
N THR A 65 -5.23 1.07 -3.53
CA THR A 65 -6.67 0.77 -3.60
C THR A 65 -6.94 -0.60 -4.20
N VAL A 66 -6.00 -1.16 -4.95
CA VAL A 66 -6.07 -2.51 -5.53
C VAL A 66 -5.48 -3.52 -4.53
N PRO A 67 -6.23 -4.56 -4.11
CA PRO A 67 -5.78 -5.52 -3.10
C PRO A 67 -4.45 -6.20 -3.41
N GLU A 68 -4.24 -6.62 -4.66
CA GLU A 68 -3.01 -7.30 -5.11
C GLU A 68 -1.76 -6.44 -4.93
N ASN A 69 -1.91 -5.11 -5.05
CA ASN A 69 -0.80 -4.18 -4.85
C ASN A 69 -0.44 -4.00 -3.37
N GLN A 70 -1.35 -4.28 -2.44
CA GLN A 70 -1.05 -4.24 -1.01
C GLN A 70 -0.13 -5.40 -0.63
N ASP A 71 -0.40 -6.58 -1.17
CA ASP A 71 0.46 -7.76 -1.04
C ASP A 71 1.84 -7.51 -1.64
N LEU A 72 1.87 -6.99 -2.87
CA LEU A 72 3.11 -6.61 -3.53
C LEU A 72 3.92 -5.60 -2.72
N LYS A 73 3.27 -4.58 -2.12
CA LYS A 73 3.94 -3.61 -1.23
C LYS A 73 4.63 -4.31 -0.05
N MET A 74 3.99 -5.32 0.55
CA MET A 74 4.57 -6.07 1.67
C MET A 74 5.83 -6.84 1.25
N ARG A 75 5.82 -7.45 0.07
CA ARG A 75 7.01 -8.12 -0.48
C ARG A 75 8.17 -7.16 -0.72
N TYR A 76 7.89 -5.96 -1.23
CA TYR A 76 8.88 -4.88 -1.34
C TYR A 76 9.41 -4.45 0.04
N ILE A 77 8.54 -4.22 1.02
CA ILE A 77 8.93 -3.86 2.39
C ILE A 77 9.91 -4.89 2.98
N ARG A 78 9.61 -6.18 2.84
CA ARG A 78 10.47 -7.26 3.34
C ARG A 78 11.79 -7.33 2.57
N ALA A 79 11.75 -7.27 1.23
CA ALA A 79 12.94 -7.34 0.39
C ALA A 79 13.94 -6.21 0.67
N TYR A 80 13.43 -4.98 0.83
CA TYR A 80 14.25 -3.79 1.09
C TYR A 80 14.53 -3.56 2.59
N GLY A 81 14.00 -4.41 3.48
CA GLY A 81 14.20 -4.30 4.93
C GLY A 81 13.66 -2.99 5.52
N VAL A 82 12.50 -2.54 5.03
CA VAL A 82 11.89 -1.28 5.46
C VAL A 82 11.49 -1.37 6.95
N PRO A 83 11.92 -0.42 7.81
CA PRO A 83 11.59 -0.43 9.23
C PRO A 83 10.09 -0.41 9.54
N GLU A 84 9.67 -1.14 10.58
CA GLU A 84 8.26 -1.28 10.99
C GLU A 84 7.54 0.05 11.25
N ASN A 85 8.25 1.09 11.72
CA ASN A 85 7.66 2.39 12.02
C ASN A 85 7.25 3.20 10.78
N ILE A 86 7.65 2.78 9.58
CA ILE A 86 7.35 3.49 8.33
C ILE A 86 6.61 2.62 7.28
N ILE A 87 6.30 1.36 7.58
CA ILE A 87 5.62 0.45 6.64
C ILE A 87 4.25 0.97 6.17
N ASP A 88 3.54 1.69 7.03
CA ASP A 88 2.22 2.25 6.74
C ASP A 88 2.28 3.64 6.10
N GLN A 89 3.47 4.23 6.00
CA GLN A 89 3.64 5.51 5.33
C GLN A 89 3.54 5.34 3.82
N ILE A 90 2.96 6.34 3.17
CA ILE A 90 2.85 6.44 1.72
C ILE A 90 3.17 7.89 1.30
N PRO A 91 3.74 8.12 0.11
CA PRO A 91 4.13 7.10 -0.87
C PRO A 91 5.38 6.32 -0.44
N LEU A 92 5.54 5.10 -0.97
CA LEU A 92 6.82 4.39 -0.97
C LEU A 92 7.36 4.35 -2.38
N VAL A 93 8.64 4.68 -2.55
CA VAL A 93 9.32 4.77 -3.85
C VAL A 93 10.56 3.90 -3.80
N PHE A 94 10.73 3.01 -4.76
CA PHE A 94 11.87 2.10 -4.85
C PHE A 94 12.64 2.35 -6.15
N ILE A 95 13.95 2.54 -6.03
CA ILE A 95 14.85 2.90 -7.14
C ILE A 95 16.15 2.09 -6.99
N GLY A 96 16.33 1.06 -7.82
CA GLY A 96 17.51 0.19 -7.73
C GLY A 96 17.52 -0.61 -6.42
N GLU A 97 18.45 -0.30 -5.51
CA GLU A 97 18.52 -0.87 -4.15
C GLU A 97 18.03 0.11 -3.07
N ASP A 98 17.73 1.36 -3.46
CA ASP A 98 17.29 2.40 -2.53
C ASP A 98 15.76 2.40 -2.41
N PHE A 99 15.26 2.81 -1.24
CA PHE A 99 13.85 3.10 -1.02
C PHE A 99 13.66 4.46 -0.35
N PHE A 100 12.52 5.09 -0.60
CA PHE A 100 12.17 6.41 -0.06
C PHE A 100 10.71 6.43 0.38
N TYR A 101 10.45 7.16 1.47
CA TYR A 101 9.12 7.61 1.87
C TYR A 101 9.07 9.14 1.83
N TYR A 102 7.91 9.74 2.15
CA TYR A 102 7.69 11.18 2.00
C TYR A 102 8.82 12.07 2.54
N ASP A 103 9.29 11.82 3.78
CA ASP A 103 10.32 12.68 4.39
C ASP A 103 11.71 12.50 3.77
N THR A 104 12.01 11.32 3.22
CA THR A 104 13.32 11.02 2.62
C THR A 104 13.37 11.27 1.12
N ALA A 105 12.23 11.35 0.44
CA ALA A 105 12.11 11.63 -0.98
C ALA A 105 12.42 13.11 -1.29
N LYS A 106 13.68 13.52 -1.08
CA LYS A 106 14.18 14.87 -1.35
C LYS A 106 14.96 14.90 -2.67
N PRO A 107 15.00 16.04 -3.38
CA PRO A 107 15.61 16.12 -4.71
C PRO A 107 17.02 15.55 -4.78
N GLY A 108 17.91 15.94 -3.85
CA GLY A 108 19.29 15.47 -3.84
C GLY A 108 19.44 13.96 -3.59
N ALA A 109 18.60 13.38 -2.74
CA ALA A 109 18.64 11.94 -2.44
C ALA A 109 18.12 11.11 -3.63
N LEU A 110 17.08 11.59 -4.30
CA LEU A 110 16.54 10.96 -5.52
C LEU A 110 17.56 11.05 -6.67
N LEU A 111 18.19 12.21 -6.88
CA LEU A 111 19.25 12.38 -7.88
C LEU A 111 20.44 11.45 -7.62
N GLU A 112 20.90 11.36 -6.37
CA GLU A 112 21.98 10.44 -6.01
C GLU A 112 21.60 8.98 -6.31
N SER A 113 20.35 8.60 -6.01
CA SER A 113 19.85 7.26 -6.34
C SER A 113 19.79 7.00 -7.84
N PHE A 114 19.36 7.99 -8.63
CA PHE A 114 19.35 7.91 -10.10
C PHE A 114 20.76 7.78 -10.70
N ASP A 115 21.75 8.43 -10.10
CA ASP A 115 23.15 8.33 -10.51
C ASP A 115 23.73 6.94 -10.20
N ARG A 116 23.41 6.38 -9.03
CA ARG A 116 23.86 5.04 -8.59
C ARG A 116 23.03 3.89 -9.19
N TYR A 117 21.91 4.20 -9.86
CA TYR A 117 21.03 3.19 -10.41
C TYR A 117 21.76 2.23 -11.36
N SER A 118 21.56 0.93 -11.12
CA SER A 118 21.99 -0.11 -12.04
C SER A 118 20.87 -1.13 -12.26
N LEU A 119 20.73 -1.58 -13.51
CA LEU A 119 19.72 -2.57 -13.87
C LEU A 119 19.96 -3.91 -13.17
N GLU A 120 21.22 -4.31 -13.03
CA GLU A 120 21.61 -5.55 -12.34
C GLU A 120 21.15 -5.55 -10.87
N ALA A 121 21.34 -4.43 -10.17
CA ALA A 121 20.93 -4.33 -8.77
C ALA A 121 19.40 -4.35 -8.62
N ARG A 122 18.68 -3.69 -9.53
CA ARG A 122 17.21 -3.78 -9.59
C ARG A 122 16.75 -5.21 -9.84
N GLU A 123 17.35 -5.92 -10.80
CA GLU A 123 16.98 -7.31 -11.11
C GLU A 123 17.21 -8.24 -9.91
N ARG A 124 18.28 -8.02 -9.15
CA ARG A 124 18.52 -8.73 -7.89
C ARG A 124 17.43 -8.48 -6.85
N MET A 125 17.00 -7.22 -6.69
CA MET A 125 15.90 -6.91 -5.77
C MET A 125 14.59 -7.53 -6.23
N LEU A 126 14.31 -7.52 -7.54
CA LEU A 126 13.13 -8.17 -8.09
C LEU A 126 13.13 -9.68 -7.88
N SER A 127 14.26 -10.37 -8.04
CA SER A 127 14.31 -11.81 -7.76
C SER A 127 14.03 -12.11 -6.29
N ILE A 128 14.52 -11.27 -5.36
CA ILE A 128 14.20 -11.41 -3.93
C ILE A 128 12.70 -11.20 -3.70
N ILE A 129 12.10 -10.17 -4.30
CA ILE A 129 10.65 -9.91 -4.21
C ILE A 129 9.87 -11.10 -4.76
N GLU A 130 10.25 -11.64 -5.92
CA GLU A 130 9.60 -12.78 -6.57
C GLU A 130 9.70 -14.07 -5.74
N ASP A 131 10.87 -14.33 -5.14
CA ASP A 131 11.10 -15.48 -4.26
C ASP A 131 10.34 -15.38 -2.92
N LEU A 132 10.03 -14.16 -2.48
CA LEU A 132 9.07 -13.92 -1.40
C LEU A 132 7.64 -14.19 -1.91
N GLU A 133 7.33 -15.44 -2.26
CA GLU A 133 5.94 -15.88 -2.36
C GLU A 133 5.38 -16.02 -0.96
N ASP A 134 4.32 -15.26 -0.69
CA ASP A 134 3.60 -15.39 0.56
C ASP A 134 3.03 -16.82 0.68
N THR A 135 3.60 -17.62 1.57
CA THR A 135 2.82 -18.72 2.12
C THR A 135 1.65 -18.07 2.85
N ALA A 136 0.42 -18.45 2.52
CA ALA A 136 -0.76 -17.86 3.12
C ALA A 136 -0.68 -17.85 4.67
N ASP A 137 0.07 -18.78 5.25
CA ASP A 137 0.30 -18.86 6.69
C ASP A 137 1.12 -17.68 7.26
N ASP A 138 2.11 -17.14 6.53
CA ASP A 138 2.96 -16.04 7.02
C ASP A 138 2.23 -14.69 7.01
N ILE A 139 1.42 -14.40 5.98
CA ILE A 139 0.58 -13.18 5.94
C ILE A 139 -0.40 -13.18 7.11
N PHE A 140 -1.10 -14.29 7.35
CA PHE A 140 -2.08 -14.38 8.42
C PHE A 140 -1.40 -14.29 9.79
N LEU A 141 -0.25 -14.93 10.00
CA LEU A 141 0.44 -14.87 11.29
C LEU A 141 1.04 -13.50 11.60
N GLU A 142 1.70 -12.82 10.65
CA GLU A 142 2.24 -11.48 10.89
C GLU A 142 1.15 -10.42 11.06
N ARG A 143 0.10 -10.46 10.22
CA ARG A 143 -1.00 -9.48 10.29
C ARG A 143 -1.83 -9.64 11.56
N PHE A 144 -1.98 -10.86 12.08
CA PHE A 144 -2.76 -11.15 13.28
C PHE A 144 -1.93 -11.34 14.56
N ALA A 145 -0.59 -11.36 14.50
CA ALA A 145 0.28 -11.45 15.67
C ALA A 145 0.01 -10.33 16.69
N GLY A 146 -0.36 -9.13 16.23
CA GLY A 146 -0.74 -8.00 17.08
C GLY A 146 -2.18 -8.08 17.62
N PHE A 147 -3.07 -8.85 16.99
CA PHE A 147 -4.48 -8.96 17.37
C PHE A 147 -4.69 -10.14 18.32
N ASN A 148 -4.08 -10.08 19.50
CA ASN A 148 -4.44 -11.01 20.56
C ASN A 148 -5.86 -10.70 21.08
N LEU A 149 -6.53 -11.70 21.65
CA LEU A 149 -7.91 -11.57 22.18
C LEU A 149 -8.05 -10.37 23.13
N LEU A 150 -7.01 -10.05 23.89
CA LEU A 150 -7.00 -8.94 24.82
C LEU A 150 -7.07 -7.58 24.10
N VAL A 151 -6.34 -7.39 23.01
CA VAL A 151 -6.41 -6.19 22.18
C VAL A 151 -7.80 -6.02 21.59
N VAL A 152 -8.42 -7.10 21.11
CA VAL A 152 -9.79 -7.05 20.56
C VAL A 152 -10.81 -6.66 21.64
N ILE A 153 -10.71 -7.26 22.84
CA ILE A 153 -11.58 -6.91 23.97
C ILE A 153 -11.35 -5.45 24.40
N ALA A 154 -10.09 -5.01 24.49
CA ALA A 154 -9.75 -3.65 24.89
C ALA A 154 -10.23 -2.61 23.89
N ALA A 155 -9.99 -2.83 22.59
CA ALA A 155 -10.47 -1.96 21.51
C ALA A 155 -12.00 -1.90 21.49
N GLY A 156 -12.67 -3.05 21.61
CA GLY A 156 -14.13 -3.11 21.69
C GLY A 156 -14.69 -2.42 22.94
N LEU A 157 -13.98 -2.47 24.07
CA LEU A 157 -14.39 -1.77 25.29
C LEU A 157 -14.21 -0.25 25.15
N ILE A 158 -13.12 0.20 24.54
CA ILE A 158 -12.87 1.63 24.27
C ILE A 158 -13.96 2.19 23.34
N ASP A 159 -14.28 1.46 22.27
CA ASP A 159 -15.34 1.86 21.34
C ASP A 159 -16.75 1.75 21.96
N GLY A 160 -16.97 0.76 22.82
CA GLY A 160 -18.22 0.61 23.58
C GLY A 160 -18.50 1.76 24.55
N VAL A 161 -17.47 2.48 25.02
CA VAL A 161 -17.57 3.71 25.83
C VAL A 161 -17.69 4.95 24.93
N ASN A 162 -18.25 4.79 23.72
CA ASN A 162 -18.60 5.92 22.88
C ASN A 162 -19.70 6.76 23.58
N PRO A 163 -19.49 8.09 23.75
CA PRO A 163 -20.43 8.96 24.45
C PRO A 163 -21.84 8.91 23.85
N CYS A 164 -21.98 8.67 22.54
CA CYS A 164 -23.27 8.57 21.88
C CYS A 164 -24.08 7.35 22.37
N ALA A 165 -23.49 6.16 22.34
CA ALA A 165 -24.15 4.93 22.76
C ALA A 165 -24.42 4.92 24.27
N PHE A 166 -23.46 5.42 25.06
CA PHE A 166 -23.57 5.49 26.50
C PHE A 166 -24.69 6.42 26.99
N VAL A 167 -24.83 7.60 26.37
CA VAL A 167 -25.91 8.54 26.69
C VAL A 167 -27.28 7.93 26.43
N VAL A 168 -27.46 7.25 25.29
CA VAL A 168 -28.75 6.60 24.97
C VAL A 168 -29.06 5.49 25.97
N LEU A 169 -28.07 4.68 26.36
CA LEU A 169 -28.23 3.65 27.39
C LEU A 169 -28.64 4.25 28.74
N ILE A 170 -27.97 5.32 29.19
CA ILE A 170 -28.33 6.02 30.44
C ILE A 170 -29.76 6.54 30.37
N PHE A 171 -30.16 7.14 29.25
CA PHE A 171 -31.53 7.63 29.06
C PHE A 171 -32.56 6.51 29.16
N LEU A 172 -32.30 5.38 28.50
CA LEU A 172 -33.15 4.19 28.56
C LEU A 172 -33.29 3.67 30.01
N VAL A 173 -32.17 3.49 30.71
CA VAL A 173 -32.15 3.01 32.10
C VAL A 173 -32.87 3.99 33.03
N SER A 174 -32.60 5.29 32.90
CA SER A 174 -33.23 6.34 33.71
C SER A 174 -34.74 6.41 33.48
N TYR A 175 -35.18 6.26 32.23
CA TYR A 175 -36.60 6.22 31.88
C TYR A 175 -37.30 5.00 32.49
N LEU A 176 -36.74 3.79 32.34
CA LEU A 176 -37.34 2.58 32.89
C LEU A 176 -37.38 2.62 34.43
N TYR A 177 -36.35 3.19 35.05
CA TYR A 177 -36.33 3.43 36.49
C TYR A 177 -37.42 4.42 36.91
N TYR A 178 -37.58 5.53 36.19
CA TYR A 178 -38.61 6.55 36.47
C TYR A 178 -40.04 5.99 36.36
N VAL A 179 -40.30 5.11 35.38
CA VAL A 179 -41.62 4.47 35.19
C VAL A 179 -41.86 3.33 36.21
N GLY A 180 -40.90 3.04 37.09
CA GLY A 180 -41.04 2.09 38.19
C GLY A 180 -40.84 0.63 37.79
N ARG A 181 -40.08 0.35 36.73
CA ARG A 181 -39.73 -1.03 36.33
C ARG A 181 -38.78 -1.68 37.33
N GLU A 182 -38.88 -3.00 37.46
CA GLU A 182 -37.99 -3.74 38.34
C GLU A 182 -36.56 -3.77 37.77
N ARG A 183 -35.56 -3.82 38.66
CA ARG A 183 -34.14 -3.86 38.26
C ARG A 183 -33.81 -4.98 37.27
N LYS A 184 -34.51 -6.13 37.37
CA LYS A 184 -34.36 -7.26 36.43
C LYS A 184 -34.86 -6.91 35.04
N GLU A 185 -36.00 -6.25 34.93
CA GLU A 185 -36.55 -5.79 33.64
C GLU A 185 -35.63 -4.75 32.99
N ILE A 186 -35.07 -3.85 33.79
CA ILE A 186 -34.10 -2.85 33.33
C ILE A 186 -32.83 -3.52 32.79
N LEU A 187 -32.29 -4.51 33.50
CA LEU A 187 -31.09 -5.25 33.06
C LEU A 187 -31.34 -6.00 31.74
N VAL A 188 -32.48 -6.67 31.62
CA VAL A 188 -32.87 -7.39 30.40
C VAL A 188 -33.04 -6.41 29.23
N ALA A 189 -33.72 -5.29 29.44
CA ALA A 189 -33.89 -4.27 28.41
C ALA A 189 -32.53 -3.68 27.95
N GLY A 190 -31.62 -3.40 28.89
CA GLY A 190 -30.27 -2.96 28.58
C GLY A 190 -29.47 -3.98 27.77
N MET A 191 -29.62 -5.27 28.06
CA MET A 191 -28.97 -6.34 27.31
C MET A 191 -29.49 -6.44 25.87
N PHE A 192 -30.82 -6.36 25.67
CA PHE A 192 -31.41 -6.31 24.33
C PHE A 192 -30.97 -5.07 23.54
N PHE A 193 -30.86 -3.92 24.19
CA PHE A 193 -30.33 -2.71 23.59
C PHE A 193 -28.88 -2.89 23.10
N ALA A 194 -28.01 -3.47 23.94
CA ALA A 194 -26.62 -3.75 23.57
C ALA A 194 -26.52 -4.74 22.39
N VAL A 195 -27.28 -5.84 22.43
CA VAL A 195 -27.34 -6.83 21.33
C VAL A 195 -27.86 -6.18 20.04
N GLY A 196 -28.85 -5.30 20.14
CA GLY A 196 -29.39 -4.56 19.00
C GLY A 196 -28.34 -3.67 18.32
N ILE A 197 -27.62 -2.86 19.11
CA ILE A 197 -26.53 -2.01 18.58
C ILE A 197 -25.43 -2.87 17.97
N PHE A 198 -24.98 -3.90 18.68
CA PHE A 198 -23.97 -4.82 18.18
C PHE A 198 -24.37 -5.44 16.83
N SER A 199 -25.60 -5.92 16.73
CA SER A 199 -26.12 -6.55 15.50
C SER A 199 -26.23 -5.56 14.35
N ALA A 200 -26.68 -4.33 14.63
CA ALA A 200 -26.75 -3.26 13.64
C ALA A 200 -25.35 -2.89 13.12
N TYR A 201 -24.36 -2.76 14.01
CA TYR A 201 -22.98 -2.42 13.64
C TYR A 201 -22.33 -3.55 12.86
N MET A 202 -22.55 -4.79 13.28
CA MET A 202 -22.09 -5.97 12.54
C MET A 202 -22.69 -6.03 11.13
N ALA A 203 -24.01 -5.79 11.01
CA ALA A 203 -24.69 -5.77 9.72
C ALA A 203 -24.24 -4.61 8.83
N MET A 204 -24.01 -3.41 9.39
CA MET A 204 -23.46 -2.29 8.65
C MET A 204 -22.05 -2.58 8.13
N GLY A 205 -21.18 -3.15 8.96
CA GLY A 205 -19.84 -3.56 8.54
C GLY A 205 -19.87 -4.59 7.40
N ALA A 206 -20.65 -5.65 7.56
CA ALA A 206 -20.81 -6.68 6.53
C ALA A 206 -21.43 -6.11 5.24
N GLY A 207 -22.43 -5.23 5.37
CA GLY A 207 -23.08 -4.56 4.24
C GLY A 207 -22.13 -3.65 3.48
N LEU A 208 -21.30 -2.88 4.19
CA LEU A 208 -20.31 -1.99 3.58
C LEU A 208 -19.25 -2.77 2.81
N MET A 209 -18.70 -3.84 3.40
CA MET A 209 -17.74 -4.71 2.72
C MET A 209 -18.34 -5.35 1.46
N GLY A 210 -19.60 -5.81 1.55
CA GLY A 210 -20.32 -6.33 0.38
C GLY A 210 -20.56 -5.28 -0.70
N ALA A 211 -20.86 -4.04 -0.32
CA ALA A 211 -21.08 -2.94 -1.26
C ALA A 211 -19.80 -2.55 -2.01
N VAL A 212 -18.66 -2.48 -1.31
CA VAL A 212 -17.36 -2.21 -1.94
C VAL A 212 -17.01 -3.31 -2.94
N GLY A 213 -17.14 -4.58 -2.56
CA GLY A 213 -16.88 -5.70 -3.48
C GLY A 213 -17.85 -5.79 -4.67
N TYR A 214 -19.02 -5.16 -4.59
CA TYR A 214 -19.94 -5.04 -5.73
C TYR A 214 -19.53 -3.92 -6.71
N LEU A 215 -18.92 -2.85 -6.21
CA LEU A 215 -18.47 -1.72 -7.03
C LEU A 215 -17.18 -2.02 -7.80
N ASP A 216 -16.37 -2.96 -7.32
CA ASP A 216 -15.14 -3.42 -7.99
C ASP A 216 -15.37 -4.51 -9.07
N ARG A 217 -16.61 -4.97 -9.27
CA ARG A 217 -16.99 -5.90 -10.36
C ARG A 217 -17.67 -5.19 -11.52
#